data_AF-A0A317EN63-F1
#
_entry.id   AF-A0A317EN63-F1
#
_cell.length_a   1.000
_cell.length_b   1.000
_cell.length_c   1.000
_cell.angle_alpha   90.00
_cell.angle_beta   90.00
_cell.angle_gamma   90.00
#
_symmetry.space_group_name_H-M   'P 1'
#
loop_
_entity.id
_entity.type
_entity.pdbx_description
1 polymer ?
#
loop_
_entity_poly.entity_id
_entity_poly.type
_entity_poly.pdbx_seq_one_letter_code
_entity_poly.pdbx_strand_id
1 'polypeptide(L)'
;MKRAILFVALFLVTVFTLSAQEIAQNNVKPLSNSLERVLKLQPVTFNYDENWAERLKLSKTTQLGFVGSDVKTTLPEIVTVIGKDYSSGKNAFRTATLTKVDYESLIPLLVGSIKEQQQQIDKLKRELEEMKTKTAE
;
A
#
# COMPACT_ATOMS: atom_id res chain seq x y z
N MET A 1 46.41 63.73 -18.66
CA MET A 1 46.69 62.33 -19.04
C MET A 1 45.89 61.41 -18.13
N LYS A 2 45.06 60.54 -18.72
CA LYS A 2 44.77 59.12 -18.35
C LYS A 2 44.45 58.82 -16.87
N ARG A 3 43.35 58.17 -16.43
CA ARG A 3 42.21 57.45 -17.02
C ARG A 3 41.23 57.24 -15.85
N ALA A 4 39.94 57.55 -16.00
CA ALA A 4 38.92 57.14 -15.03
C ALA A 4 38.67 55.64 -15.19
N ILE A 5 38.82 54.87 -14.12
CA ILE A 5 38.54 53.42 -14.10
C ILE A 5 37.10 53.25 -13.62
N LEU A 6 36.19 53.00 -14.56
CA LEU A 6 34.83 52.55 -14.28
C LEU A 6 34.91 51.12 -13.73
N PHE A 7 34.63 50.93 -12.44
CA PHE A 7 34.34 49.60 -11.89
C PHE A 7 32.86 49.30 -12.12
N VAL A 8 32.54 48.76 -13.30
CA VAL A 8 31.23 48.15 -13.53
C VAL A 8 31.29 46.74 -12.94
N ALA A 9 30.75 46.58 -11.74
CA ALA A 9 30.52 45.27 -11.16
C ALA A 9 29.40 44.58 -11.96
N LEU A 10 29.78 43.71 -12.89
CA LEU A 10 28.84 42.88 -13.65
C LEU A 10 28.38 41.72 -12.75
N PHE A 11 27.29 41.93 -12.01
CA PHE A 11 26.58 40.84 -11.33
C PHE A 11 25.85 40.01 -12.39
N LEU A 12 26.51 38.95 -12.87
CA LEU A 12 25.86 37.87 -13.60
C LEU A 12 25.02 37.07 -12.59
N VAL A 13 23.77 37.49 -12.36
CA VAL A 13 22.78 36.66 -11.69
C VAL A 13 22.42 35.55 -12.67
N THR A 14 23.15 34.44 -12.62
CA THR A 14 22.74 33.20 -13.26
C THR A 14 21.53 32.69 -12.48
N VAL A 15 20.34 32.93 -13.01
CA VAL A 15 19.12 32.30 -12.50
C VAL A 15 19.20 30.82 -12.84
N PHE A 16 19.61 30.00 -11.88
CA PHE A 16 19.50 28.55 -12.00
C PHE A 16 18.01 28.18 -11.87
N THR A 17 17.34 27.92 -12.99
CA THR A 17 16.04 27.26 -12.97
C THR A 17 16.27 25.80 -12.59
N LEU A 18 16.07 25.46 -11.31
CA LEU A 18 15.96 24.07 -10.87
C LEU A 18 14.66 23.50 -11.46
N SER A 19 14.73 22.88 -12.64
CA SER A 19 13.61 22.12 -13.18
C SER A 19 13.55 20.77 -12.46
N ALA A 20 12.60 20.60 -11.54
CA ALA A 20 12.26 19.29 -11.02
C ALA A 20 11.40 18.56 -12.05
N GLN A 21 11.85 17.39 -12.51
CA GLN A 21 11.09 16.57 -13.45
C GLN A 21 10.16 15.64 -12.68
N GLU A 22 8.85 15.78 -12.92
CA GLU A 22 7.87 14.81 -12.42
C GLU A 22 8.04 13.46 -13.14
N ILE A 23 8.04 12.38 -12.38
CA ILE A 23 8.11 11.02 -12.93
C ILE A 23 6.68 10.56 -13.23
N ALA A 24 6.36 10.38 -14.51
CA ALA A 24 5.08 9.86 -14.93
C ALA A 24 4.95 8.36 -14.68
N GLN A 25 3.76 7.92 -14.30
CA GLN A 25 3.42 6.50 -14.22
C GLN A 25 3.23 5.92 -15.63
N ASN A 26 3.65 4.68 -15.85
CA ASN A 26 3.43 3.95 -17.10
C ASN A 26 2.44 2.79 -16.90
N ASN A 27 1.81 2.33 -17.99
CA ASN A 27 0.89 1.18 -17.98
C ASN A 27 -0.26 1.25 -16.96
N VAL A 28 -0.81 2.44 -16.71
CA VAL A 28 -1.91 2.67 -15.77
C VAL A 28 -3.18 1.95 -16.23
N LYS A 29 -3.70 1.04 -15.41
CA LYS A 29 -4.94 0.29 -15.67
C LYS A 29 -5.87 0.40 -14.46
N PRO A 30 -7.19 0.48 -14.67
CA PRO A 30 -8.14 0.45 -13.56
C PRO A 30 -8.07 -0.89 -12.83
N LEU A 31 -8.22 -0.84 -11.50
CA LEU A 31 -8.44 -2.04 -10.70
C LEU A 31 -9.87 -2.55 -10.94
N SER A 32 -10.00 -3.86 -11.11
CA SER A 32 -11.28 -4.57 -11.29
C SER A 32 -11.33 -5.79 -10.37
N ASN A 33 -12.55 -6.25 -10.08
CA ASN A 33 -12.84 -7.35 -9.14
C ASN A 33 -12.27 -7.09 -7.74
N SER A 34 -12.22 -5.82 -7.36
CA SER A 34 -11.63 -5.38 -6.10
C SER A 34 -12.46 -5.88 -4.91
N LEU A 35 -13.79 -5.84 -5.03
CA LEU A 35 -14.71 -6.35 -4.01
C LEU A 35 -14.55 -7.86 -3.83
N GLU A 36 -14.55 -8.62 -4.92
CA GLU A 36 -14.36 -10.07 -4.85
C GLU A 36 -13.03 -10.45 -4.19
N ARG A 37 -11.96 -9.72 -4.50
CA ARG A 37 -10.63 -9.95 -3.91
C ARG A 37 -10.61 -9.63 -2.42
N VAL A 38 -11.16 -8.49 -2.00
CA VAL A 38 -11.23 -8.12 -0.57
C VAL A 38 -12.07 -9.11 0.22
N LEU A 39 -13.18 -9.61 -0.35
CA LEU A 39 -14.06 -10.58 0.30
C LEU A 39 -13.38 -11.94 0.59
N LYS A 40 -12.26 -12.25 -0.06
CA LYS A 40 -11.46 -13.46 0.22
C LYS A 40 -10.53 -13.30 1.42
N LEU A 41 -10.34 -12.07 1.92
CA LEU A 41 -9.47 -11.79 3.06
C LEU A 41 -10.25 -11.96 4.36
N GLN A 42 -9.60 -12.57 5.35
CA GLN A 42 -10.16 -12.74 6.70
C GLN A 42 -9.38 -11.88 7.70
N PRO A 43 -9.90 -10.73 8.15
CA PRO A 43 -9.31 -9.96 9.23
C PRO A 43 -9.30 -10.78 10.52
N VAL A 44 -8.18 -10.73 11.23
CA VAL A 44 -7.98 -11.42 12.51
C VAL A 44 -7.22 -10.54 13.49
N THR A 45 -7.27 -10.91 14.76
CA THR A 45 -6.27 -10.48 15.74
C THR A 45 -5.28 -11.63 15.97
N PHE A 46 -4.01 -11.29 16.19
CA PHE A 46 -2.99 -12.30 16.44
C PHE A 46 -1.90 -11.79 17.38
N ASN A 47 -1.21 -12.74 18.00
CA ASN A 47 0.03 -12.51 18.73
C ASN A 47 1.14 -13.34 18.07
N TYR A 48 2.36 -12.82 18.05
CA TYR A 48 3.50 -13.64 17.70
C TYR A 48 3.80 -14.62 18.83
N ASP A 49 4.29 -15.81 18.49
CA ASP A 49 4.86 -16.75 19.46
C ASP A 49 5.93 -16.02 20.30
N GLU A 50 5.89 -16.19 21.63
CA GLU A 50 6.70 -15.40 22.55
C GLU A 50 8.20 -15.56 22.31
N ASN A 51 8.65 -16.79 22.04
CA ASN A 51 10.06 -17.07 21.79
C ASN A 51 10.52 -16.41 20.49
N TRP A 52 9.71 -16.48 19.43
CA TRP A 52 10.00 -15.82 18.17
C TRP A 52 9.91 -14.30 18.26
N ALA A 53 8.95 -13.77 19.03
CA ALA A 53 8.80 -12.34 19.25
C ALA A 53 10.03 -11.76 19.94
N GLU A 54 10.59 -12.44 20.93
CA GLU A 54 11.83 -12.03 21.58
C GLU A 54 13.03 -12.11 20.63
N ARG A 55 13.23 -13.26 19.97
CA ARG A 55 14.40 -13.50 19.10
C ARG A 55 14.45 -12.55 17.90
N LEU A 56 13.28 -12.22 17.33
CA LEU A 56 13.16 -11.40 16.12
C LEU A 56 12.75 -9.95 16.41
N LYS A 57 12.68 -9.57 17.70
CA LYS A 57 12.24 -8.26 18.19
C LYS A 57 10.91 -7.83 17.56
N LEU A 58 9.92 -8.73 17.58
CA LEU A 58 8.56 -8.47 17.11
C LEU A 58 7.72 -7.87 18.23
N SER A 59 6.56 -7.32 17.85
CA SER A 59 5.61 -6.83 18.83
C SER A 59 5.16 -7.96 19.76
N LYS A 60 5.13 -7.67 21.07
CA LYS A 60 4.57 -8.57 22.09
C LYS A 60 3.08 -8.31 22.36
N THR A 61 2.53 -7.24 21.80
CA THR A 61 1.11 -6.90 21.97
C THR A 61 0.26 -7.52 20.87
N THR A 62 -1.02 -7.74 21.16
CA THR A 62 -1.98 -8.22 20.16
C THR A 62 -2.06 -7.24 18.99
N GLN A 63 -1.95 -7.79 17.78
CA GLN A 63 -1.99 -7.05 16.53
C GLN A 63 -3.31 -7.33 15.82
N LEU A 64 -3.82 -6.34 15.08
CA LEU A 64 -4.88 -6.53 14.10
C LEU A 64 -4.22 -6.71 12.72
N GLY A 65 -4.70 -7.67 11.93
CA GLY A 65 -4.12 -7.93 10.63
C GLY A 65 -4.71 -9.15 9.94
N PHE A 66 -3.86 -9.88 9.21
CA PHE A 66 -4.23 -11.10 8.50
C PHE A 66 -3.22 -12.20 8.75
N VAL A 67 -3.66 -13.45 8.59
CA VAL A 67 -2.77 -14.61 8.54
C VAL A 67 -2.00 -14.58 7.22
N GLY A 68 -0.69 -14.35 7.27
CA GLY A 68 0.12 -14.13 6.09
C GLY A 68 0.13 -15.29 5.09
N SER A 69 0.03 -16.55 5.53
CA SER A 69 -0.07 -17.72 4.65
C SER A 69 -1.35 -17.74 3.83
N ASP A 70 -2.45 -17.30 4.44
CA ASP A 70 -3.78 -17.33 3.84
C ASP A 70 -3.85 -16.23 2.78
N VAL A 71 -3.39 -15.03 3.12
CA VAL A 71 -3.25 -13.92 2.17
C VAL A 71 -2.31 -14.29 1.03
N LYS A 72 -1.21 -15.00 1.29
CA LYS A 72 -0.29 -15.45 0.23
C LYS A 72 -0.99 -16.37 -0.78
N THR A 73 -1.99 -17.12 -0.34
CA THR A 73 -2.77 -18.02 -1.21
C THR A 73 -3.81 -17.24 -2.02
N THR A 74 -4.43 -16.22 -1.44
CA THR A 74 -5.54 -15.48 -2.07
C THR A 74 -5.08 -14.26 -2.87
N LEU A 75 -4.15 -13.47 -2.32
CA LEU A 75 -3.60 -12.22 -2.84
C LEU A 75 -2.07 -12.18 -2.63
N PRO A 76 -1.29 -12.99 -3.37
CA PRO A 76 0.16 -13.06 -3.20
C PRO A 76 0.88 -11.73 -3.43
N GLU A 77 0.33 -10.85 -4.27
CA GLU A 77 0.90 -9.55 -4.63
C GLU A 77 0.99 -8.55 -3.47
N ILE A 78 0.23 -8.75 -2.39
CA ILE A 78 0.31 -7.92 -1.17
C ILE A 78 1.09 -8.62 -0.05
N VAL A 79 1.84 -9.68 -0.36
CA VAL A 79 2.61 -10.43 0.64
C VAL A 79 4.08 -10.42 0.30
N THR A 80 4.89 -10.00 1.27
CA THR A 80 6.36 -10.07 1.20
C THR A 80 6.89 -11.03 2.24
N VAL A 81 7.88 -11.84 1.86
CA VAL A 81 8.63 -12.67 2.81
C VAL A 81 9.95 -11.97 3.11
N ILE A 82 10.17 -11.61 4.37
CA ILE A 82 11.40 -10.95 4.81
C ILE A 82 12.27 -11.92 5.61
N GLY A 83 13.57 -11.92 5.35
CA GLY A 83 14.56 -12.59 6.18
C GLY A 83 14.92 -11.73 7.38
N LYS A 84 14.95 -12.33 8.58
CA LYS A 84 15.45 -11.69 9.80
C LYS A 84 16.51 -12.57 10.45
N ASP A 85 17.70 -12.01 10.57
CA ASP A 85 18.79 -12.67 11.28
C ASP A 85 18.60 -12.59 12.79
N TYR A 86 18.94 -13.68 13.46
CA TYR A 86 18.90 -13.77 14.92
C TYR A 86 20.12 -14.57 15.42
N SER A 87 20.55 -14.26 16.64
CA SER A 87 21.64 -14.98 17.29
C SER A 87 21.20 -16.40 17.67
N SER A 88 21.96 -17.40 17.26
CA SER A 88 21.74 -18.82 17.58
C SER A 88 22.80 -19.37 18.53
N GLY A 89 23.66 -18.52 19.09
CA GLY A 89 24.75 -18.91 19.99
C GLY A 89 25.92 -17.92 19.94
N LYS A 90 27.02 -18.24 20.64
CA LYS A 90 28.23 -17.41 20.64
C LYS A 90 28.80 -17.34 19.22
N ASN A 91 28.83 -16.15 18.64
CA ASN A 91 29.31 -15.88 17.27
C ASN A 91 28.58 -16.68 16.17
N ALA A 92 27.32 -17.08 16.40
CA ALA A 92 26.53 -17.84 15.42
C ALA A 92 25.20 -17.13 15.12
N PHE A 93 24.89 -16.97 13.84
CA PHE A 93 23.65 -16.36 13.36
C PHE A 93 22.88 -17.33 12.48
N ARG A 94 21.55 -17.20 12.50
CA ARG A 94 20.63 -17.90 11.60
C ARG A 94 19.59 -16.92 11.10
N THR A 95 19.00 -17.21 9.94
CA THR A 95 17.95 -16.39 9.36
C THR A 95 16.61 -17.10 9.52
N ALA A 96 15.62 -16.39 10.06
CA ALA A 96 14.22 -16.80 10.02
C ALA A 96 13.47 -16.01 8.94
N THR A 97 12.47 -16.63 8.32
CA THR A 97 11.58 -15.96 7.37
C THR A 97 10.30 -15.51 8.06
N LEU A 98 9.90 -14.26 7.83
CA LEU A 98 8.65 -13.69 8.30
C LEU A 98 7.79 -13.29 7.11
N THR A 99 6.55 -13.80 7.07
CA THR A 99 5.56 -13.38 6.09
C THR A 99 4.89 -12.10 6.57
N LYS A 100 5.02 -11.02 5.78
CA LYS A 100 4.46 -9.70 6.06
C LYS A 100 3.44 -9.32 4.99
N VAL A 101 2.28 -8.83 5.42
CA VAL A 101 1.27 -8.26 4.52
C VAL A 101 1.57 -6.78 4.30
N ASP A 102 1.49 -6.33 3.06
CA ASP A 102 1.54 -4.94 2.64
C ASP A 102 0.16 -4.31 2.75
N TYR A 103 -0.07 -3.63 3.87
CA TYR A 103 -1.34 -2.94 4.15
C TYR A 103 -1.51 -1.66 3.32
N GLU A 104 -0.44 -1.06 2.80
CA GLU A 104 -0.54 0.15 1.96
C GLU A 104 -1.15 -0.21 0.61
N SER A 105 -0.71 -1.32 0.02
CA SER A 105 -1.28 -1.87 -1.22
C SER A 105 -2.75 -2.29 -1.07
N LEU A 106 -3.24 -2.54 0.15
CA LEU A 106 -4.65 -2.85 0.40
C LEU A 106 -5.57 -1.63 0.24
N ILE A 107 -5.07 -0.41 0.47
CA ILE A 107 -5.86 0.83 0.40
C ILE A 107 -6.54 1.02 -0.98
N PRO A 108 -5.83 1.01 -2.11
CA PRO A 108 -6.46 1.18 -3.43
C PRO A 108 -7.44 0.03 -3.75
N LEU A 109 -7.18 -1.18 -3.26
CA LEU A 109 -8.08 -2.31 -3.42
C LEU A 109 -9.40 -2.10 -2.64
N LEU A 110 -9.32 -1.60 -1.41
CA LEU A 110 -10.49 -1.24 -0.61
C LEU A 110 -11.31 -0.11 -1.26
N VAL A 111 -10.65 0.92 -1.77
CA VAL A 111 -11.32 2.00 -2.53
C VAL A 111 -12.05 1.43 -3.76
N GLY A 112 -11.40 0.52 -4.50
CA GLY A 112 -12.03 -0.20 -5.61
C GLY A 112 -13.26 -1.00 -5.16
N SER A 113 -13.16 -1.73 -4.04
CA SER A 113 -14.26 -2.53 -3.53
C SER A 113 -15.48 -1.70 -3.12
N ILE A 114 -15.27 -0.53 -2.51
CA ILE A 114 -16.35 0.39 -2.12
C ILE A 114 -17.05 0.93 -3.37
N LYS A 115 -16.28 1.27 -4.42
CA LYS A 115 -16.85 1.73 -5.69
C LYS A 115 -17.68 0.65 -6.39
N GLU A 116 -17.16 -0.58 -6.46
CA GLU A 116 -17.88 -1.73 -7.02
C GLU A 116 -19.14 -2.04 -6.22
N GLN A 117 -19.06 -1.99 -4.89
CA GLN A 117 -20.22 -2.16 -4.01
C GLN A 117 -21.28 -1.06 -4.22
N GLN A 118 -20.86 0.20 -4.38
CA GLN A 118 -21.77 1.31 -4.66
C GLN A 118 -22.52 1.09 -5.99
N GLN A 119 -21.83 0.62 -7.03
CA GLN A 119 -22.46 0.28 -8.31
C GLN A 119 -23.52 -0.82 -8.17
N GLN A 120 -23.27 -1.84 -7.35
CA GLN A 120 -24.24 -2.89 -7.06
C GLN A 120 -25.47 -2.32 -6.34
N ILE A 121 -25.27 -1.45 -5.36
CA ILE A 121 -26.36 -0.77 -4.63
C ILE A 121 -27.21 0.06 -5.60
N ASP A 122 -26.59 0.84 -6.48
CA ASP A 122 -27.32 1.69 -7.44
C ASP A 122 -28.08 0.87 -8.49
N LYS A 123 -27.55 -0.29 -8.87
CA LYS A 123 -28.26 -1.27 -9.70
C LYS A 123 -29.49 -1.81 -8.97
N LEU A 124 -29.33 -2.30 -7.74
CA LEU A 124 -30.44 -2.85 -6.94
C LEU A 124 -31.54 -1.82 -6.68
N LYS A 125 -31.18 -0.56 -6.41
CA LYS A 125 -32.16 0.53 -6.24
C LYS A 125 -33.00 0.76 -7.50
N ARG A 126 -32.38 0.74 -8.68
CA ARG A 126 -33.11 0.90 -9.95
C ARG A 126 -34.06 -0.25 -10.21
N GLU A 127 -33.61 -1.49 -10.03
CA GLU A 127 -34.46 -2.68 -10.17
C GLU A 127 -35.66 -2.63 -9.22
N LEU A 128 -35.46 -2.15 -7.98
CA LEU A 128 -36.51 -2.00 -7.00
C LEU A 128 -37.56 -0.94 -7.40
N GLU A 129 -37.14 0.20 -7.94
CA GLU A 129 -38.07 1.21 -8.44
C GLU A 129 -38.84 0.71 -9.68
N GLU A 130 -38.19 -0.01 -10.61
CA GLU A 130 -38.86 -0.63 -11.75
C GLU A 130 -39.88 -1.71 -11.34
N MET A 131 -39.61 -2.47 -10.28
CA MET A 131 -40.56 -3.46 -9.76
C MET A 131 -41.77 -2.78 -9.10
N LYS A 132 -41.56 -1.68 -8.37
CA LYS A 132 -42.65 -0.92 -7.76
C LYS A 132 -43.58 -0.30 -8.79
N THR A 133 -43.04 0.27 -9.87
CA THR A 133 -43.88 0.86 -10.93
C THR A 133 -44.73 -0.21 -11.62
N LYS A 134 -44.16 -1.38 -11.93
CA LYS A 134 -44.88 -2.51 -12.54
C LYS A 134 -45.99 -3.11 -11.66
N THR A 135 -45.90 -2.96 -10.34
CA THR A 135 -46.90 -3.49 -9.40
C THR A 135 -48.02 -2.47 -9.13
N ALA A 136 -47.81 -1.19 -9.49
CA ALA A 136 -48.77 -0.11 -9.33
C ALA A 136 -49.68 0.10 -10.56
N GLU A 137 -49.36 -0.55 -11.68
CA GLU A 137 -50.18 -0.68 -12.90
C GLU A 137 -51.03 -1.96 -12.85
#